data_AF-A0A7T4X468-F1
#
_entry.id   AF-A0A7T4X468-F1
#
_cell.length_a   1.000
_cell.length_b   1.000
_cell.length_c   1.000
_cell.angle_alpha   90.00
_cell.angle_beta   90.00
_cell.angle_gamma   90.00
#
_symmetry.space_group_name_H-M   'P 1'
#
loop_
_entity.id
_entity.type
_entity.pdbx_description
1 polymer ?
#
loop_
_entity_poly.entity_id
_entity_poly.type
_entity_poly.pdbx_seq_one_letter_code
_entity_poly.pdbx_strand_id
1 'polypeptide(L)' 'STLSFDDKCRHCEKESINHSLVNLLTYPWIEEKVANGKLYVHGGYYDFIKCSFEKWTLDYQGTKLEE' A
#
# COMPACT_ATOMS: atom_id res chain seq x y z
N SER A 1 -2.43 13.66 23.11
CA SER A 1 -3.25 14.64 22.36
C SER A 1 -4.16 13.86 21.43
N THR A 2 -5.46 14.06 21.50
CA THR A 2 -6.42 13.46 20.55
C THR A 2 -6.25 14.12 19.17
N LEU A 3 -6.11 13.32 18.11
CA LEU A 3 -6.06 13.81 16.72
C LEU A 3 -7.36 14.54 16.36
N SER A 4 -7.27 15.55 15.50
CA SER A 4 -8.44 16.22 14.93
C SER A 4 -9.29 15.25 14.09
N PHE A 5 -10.54 15.62 13.79
CA PHE A 5 -11.38 14.78 12.92
C PHE A 5 -10.75 14.61 11.54
N ASP A 6 -10.27 15.70 10.94
CA ASP A 6 -9.63 15.70 9.62
C ASP A 6 -8.35 14.85 9.62
N ASP A 7 -7.56 14.88 10.70
CA ASP A 7 -6.39 14.02 10.83
C ASP A 7 -6.76 12.53 10.90
N LYS A 8 -7.86 12.20 11.57
CA LYS A 8 -8.37 10.82 11.62
C LYS A 8 -8.87 10.36 10.25
N CYS A 9 -9.59 11.23 9.52
CA CYS A 9 -10.03 10.94 8.14
C CYS A 9 -8.85 10.68 7.22
N ARG A 10 -7.83 11.55 7.24
CA ARG A 10 -6.61 11.38 6.45
C ARG A 10 -5.85 10.10 6.81
N HIS A 11 -5.83 9.70 8.08
CA HIS A 11 -5.25 8.42 8.48
C HIS A 11 -6.06 7.25 7.91
N CYS A 12 -7.39 7.30 8.00
CA CYS A 12 -8.28 6.29 7.43
C CYS A 12 -8.12 6.15 5.91
N GLU A 13 -7.98 7.27 5.20
CA GLU A 13 -7.74 7.28 3.74
C GLU A 13 -6.44 6.55 3.38
N LYS A 14 -5.35 6.81 4.11
CA LYS A 14 -4.06 6.12 3.92
C LYS A 14 -4.14 4.63 4.25
N GLU A 15 -4.83 4.27 5.33
CA GLU A 15 -5.03 2.86 5.71
C GLU A 15 -5.91 2.11 4.70
N SER A 16 -6.91 2.78 4.11
CA SER A 16 -7.70 2.22 3.01
C SER A 16 -6.84 1.88 1.79
N ILE A 17 -5.87 2.74 1.45
CA ILE A 17 -4.87 2.45 0.42
C ILE A 17 -4.05 1.22 0.81
N ASN A 18 -3.50 1.17 2.03
CA ASN A 18 -2.71 0.03 2.51
C ASN A 18 -3.48 -1.30 2.41
N HIS A 19 -4.73 -1.31 2.87
CA HIS A 19 -5.60 -2.48 2.78
C HIS A 19 -5.82 -2.91 1.32
N SER A 20 -5.98 -1.94 0.41
CA SER A 20 -6.15 -2.21 -1.02
C SER A 20 -4.88 -2.80 -1.65
N LEU A 21 -3.68 -2.34 -1.24
CA LEU A 21 -2.42 -2.92 -1.71
C LEU A 21 -2.24 -4.38 -1.26
N VAL A 22 -2.58 -4.68 0.00
CA VAL A 22 -2.56 -6.06 0.51
C VAL A 22 -3.61 -6.92 -0.22
N ASN A 23 -4.79 -6.36 -0.51
CA ASN A 23 -5.81 -7.05 -1.28
C ASN A 23 -5.33 -7.42 -2.70
N LEU A 24 -4.45 -6.62 -3.33
CA LEU A 24 -3.84 -7.01 -4.61
C LEU A 24 -3.00 -8.29 -4.52
N LEU A 25 -2.39 -8.59 -3.36
CA LEU A 25 -1.66 -9.84 -3.15
C LEU A 25 -2.57 -11.06 -2.96
N THR A 26 -3.89 -10.87 -2.83
CA THR A 26 -4.84 -12.00 -2.78
C THR A 26 -5.05 -12.64 -4.15
N TYR A 27 -4.65 -11.95 -5.24
CA TYR A 27 -4.66 -12.51 -6.58
C TYR A 27 -3.36 -13.31 -6.81
N PRO A 28 -3.43 -14.64 -7.04
CA PRO A 28 -2.23 -15.49 -7.08
C PRO A 28 -1.19 -15.04 -8.10
N TRP A 29 -1.62 -14.57 -9.28
CA TRP A 29 -0.70 -14.11 -10.32
C TRP A 29 0.02 -12.80 -9.97
N ILE A 30 -0.58 -11.96 -9.11
CA ILE A 30 0.05 -10.72 -8.64
C ILE A 30 1.09 -11.08 -7.60
N GLU A 31 0.71 -11.86 -6.60
CA GLU A 31 1.61 -12.33 -5.53
C GLU A 31 2.84 -13.00 -6.14
N GLU A 32 2.66 -13.96 -7.05
CA GLU A 32 3.76 -14.68 -7.69
C GLU A 32 4.74 -13.73 -8.40
N LYS A 33 4.22 -12.72 -9.11
CA LYS A 33 5.07 -11.76 -9.82
C LYS A 33 5.78 -10.80 -8.87
N VAL A 34 5.13 -10.40 -7.77
CA VAL A 34 5.74 -9.55 -6.75
C VAL A 34 6.83 -10.33 -6.01
N ALA A 35 6.56 -11.56 -5.58
CA ALA A 35 7.53 -12.44 -4.92
C ALA A 35 8.77 -12.71 -5.79
N ASN A 36 8.58 -12.84 -7.11
CA ASN A 36 9.66 -13.04 -8.06
C ASN A 36 10.37 -11.74 -8.51
N GLY A 37 10.01 -10.57 -7.96
CA GLY A 37 10.59 -9.28 -8.34
C GLY A 37 10.26 -8.86 -9.79
N LYS A 38 9.22 -9.43 -10.40
CA LYS A 38 8.77 -9.14 -11.76
C LYS A 38 7.67 -8.06 -11.80
N LEU A 39 7.07 -7.75 -10.66
CA LEU A 39 6.03 -6.74 -10.50
C LEU A 39 6.25 -5.98 -9.19
N TYR A 40 6.05 -4.65 -9.24
CA TYR A 40 6.11 -3.79 -8.06
C TYR A 40 4.73 -3.17 -7.84
N VAL A 41 4.25 -3.21 -6.61
CA VAL A 41 2.97 -2.62 -6.21
C VAL A 41 3.24 -1.35 -5.40
N HIS A 42 2.56 -0.27 -5.76
CA HIS A 42 2.76 1.04 -5.13
C HIS A 42 1.43 1.65 -4.70
N GLY A 43 1.42 2.24 -3.50
CA GLY A 43 0.38 3.13 -3.03
C GLY A 43 0.71 4.58 -3.33
N GLY A 44 -0.32 5.41 -3.47
CA GLY A 44 -0.18 6.84 -3.66
C GLY A 44 -1.32 7.58 -2.97
N TYR A 45 -0.98 8.63 -2.23
CA TYR A 45 -1.92 9.55 -1.59
C TYR A 45 -1.65 10.97 -2.11
N TYR A 46 -2.67 11.59 -2.69
CA TYR A 46 -2.60 12.94 -3.23
C TYR A 46 -3.40 13.91 -2.35
N ASP A 47 -2.71 14.87 -1.73
CA ASP A 47 -3.33 15.97 -1.00
C ASP A 47 -3.62 17.11 -1.98
N PHE A 48 -4.90 17.29 -2.30
CA PHE A 48 -5.35 18.30 -3.27
C PHE A 48 -5.13 19.73 -2.77
N ILE A 49 -5.21 19.96 -1.45
CA ILE A 49 -5.08 21.31 -0.87
C ILE A 49 -3.62 21.75 -0.87
N LYS A 50 -2.71 20.83 -0.52
CA LYS A 50 -1.27 21.10 -0.47
C LYS A 50 -0.56 20.88 -1.79
N CYS A 51 -1.25 20.31 -2.79
CA CYS A 51 -0.66 19.90 -4.06
C CYS A 51 0.57 18.99 -3.84
N SER A 52 0.44 18.01 -2.94
CA SER A 52 1.53 17.09 -2.59
C SER A 52 1.15 15.65 -2.86
N PHE A 53 2.10 14.87 -3.36
CA PHE A 53 1.94 13.44 -3.63
C PHE A 53 2.88 12.63 -2.76
N GLU A 54 2.32 11.74 -1.95
CA GLU A 54 3.05 10.78 -1.14
C GLU A 54 2.92 9.39 -1.78
N LYS A 55 4.04 8.71 -2.01
CA LYS A 55 4.08 7.38 -2.64
C LYS A 55 4.85 6.44 -1.74
N TRP A 56 4.37 5.22 -1.60
CA TRP A 56 5.11 4.13 -0.97
C TRP A 56 5.04 2.87 -1.81
N THR A 57 6.04 2.01 -1.62
CA THR A 57 6.14 0.71 -2.29
C THR A 57 5.80 -0.37 -1.27
N LEU A 58 4.99 -1.34 -1.68
CA LEU A 58 4.74 -2.52 -0.88
C LEU A 58 5.99 -3.40 -0.92
N ASP A 59 6.69 -3.50 0.21
CA ASP A 59 7.81 -4.43 0.37
C ASP A 59 7.26 -5.80 0.76
N TYR A 60 7.22 -6.71 -0.20
CA TYR A 60 6.72 -8.07 -0.01
C TYR A 60 7.88 -9.06 -0.10
N GLN A 61 8.30 -9.54 1.07
CA GLN A 61 9.20 -10.68 1.18
C GLN A 61 8.32 -11.93 1.27
N GLY A 62 7.95 -12.49 0.11
CA GLY A 62 7.25 -13.77 0.08
C GLY A 62 8.04 -14.82 0.85
N THR A 63 7.36 -15.73 1.53
CA THR A 63 8.00 -16.91 2.13
C THR A 63 8.58 -17.74 1.00
N LYS A 64 9.87 -17.59 0.73
CA LYS A 64 10.63 -18.57 -0.06
C LYS A 64 10.61 -19.86 0.74
N LEU A 65 9.69 -20.76 0.43
CA LEU A 65 9.87 -22.17 0.76
C LEU A 65 11.05 -22.61 -0.12
N GLU A 66 12.24 -22.66 0.46
CA GLU A 66 13.37 -23.37 -0.13
C GLU A 66 12.94 -24.84 -0.21
N GLU A 67 12.77 -25.36 -1.43
CA GLU A 67 12.61 -26.80 -1.72
C GLU A 67 13.93 -27.56 -1.53
#